data_AF-A0A2R6DJE5-F1
#
_entry.id   AF-A0A2R6DJE5-F1
#
_cell.length_a   1.000
_cell.length_b   1.000
_cell.length_c   1.000
_cell.angle_alpha   90.00
_cell.angle_beta   90.00
_cell.angle_gamma   90.00
#
_symmetry.space_group_name_H-M   'P 1'
#
loop_
_entity.id
_entity.type
_entity.pdbx_description
1 polymer ?
#
loop_
_entity_poly.entity_id
_entity_poly.type
_entity_poly.pdbx_seq_one_letter_code
_entity_poly.pdbx_strand_id
1 'polypeptide(L)'
;MECENDHKYPRDGLPPNAVTGRELEEAISLQTRRTQHHLELVREGVCPACLDDIERTHEELDEPQASHIVVATCEGCGMVSASPIGMYLLREPAVVAFYHDHGVDVTGTPFWALELPVAEPTVVSRDPLRLSLSVERDGERLTLTVDEHTQLLDSERTSVD
;
A
#
# COMPACT_ATOMS: atom_id res chain seq x y z
N MET A 1 20.36 3.80 -8.15
CA MET A 1 19.93 5.17 -8.47
C MET A 1 19.23 5.66 -7.23
N GLU A 2 19.63 6.81 -6.74
CA GLU A 2 19.11 7.43 -5.52
C GLU A 2 18.49 8.78 -5.92
N CYS A 3 17.45 9.23 -5.22
CA CYS A 3 16.90 10.56 -5.41
C CYS A 3 17.80 11.61 -4.75
N GLU A 4 17.48 12.90 -4.91
CA GLU A 4 18.23 14.02 -4.28
C GLU A 4 18.25 13.97 -2.75
N ASN A 5 17.30 13.25 -2.14
CA ASN A 5 17.20 13.01 -0.70
C ASN A 5 17.81 11.66 -0.27
N ASP A 6 18.71 11.08 -1.08
CA ASP A 6 19.37 9.78 -0.83
C ASP A 6 18.41 8.57 -0.70
N HIS A 7 17.13 8.72 -1.04
CA HIS A 7 16.21 7.58 -1.09
C HIS A 7 16.58 6.67 -2.24
N LYS A 8 16.72 5.37 -1.96
CA LYS A 8 16.90 4.36 -3.00
C LYS A 8 15.59 4.22 -3.76
N TYR A 9 15.62 4.42 -5.08
CA TYR A 9 14.44 4.13 -5.89
C TYR A 9 14.04 2.66 -5.70
N PRO A 10 12.74 2.36 -5.51
CA PRO A 10 12.26 1.00 -5.43
C PRO A 10 12.72 0.26 -6.69
N ARG A 11 13.47 -0.83 -6.51
CA ARG A 11 13.83 -1.73 -7.61
C ARG A 11 12.73 -2.76 -7.77
N ASP A 12 11.59 -2.31 -8.29
CA ASP A 12 10.53 -3.22 -8.70
C ASP A 12 10.69 -3.52 -10.20
N GLY A 13 11.23 -4.70 -10.50
CA GLY A 13 11.64 -5.07 -11.85
C GLY A 13 10.60 -5.97 -12.52
N LEU A 14 10.20 -5.61 -13.73
CA LEU A 14 9.46 -6.51 -14.61
C LEU A 14 10.43 -7.43 -15.38
N PRO A 15 10.13 -8.74 -15.49
CA PRO A 15 10.91 -9.62 -16.35
C PRO A 15 10.75 -9.21 -17.82
N PRO A 16 11.71 -9.51 -18.71
CA PRO A 16 11.63 -9.13 -20.13
C PRO A 16 10.33 -9.57 -20.80
N ASN A 17 9.78 -10.74 -20.45
CA ASN A 17 8.53 -11.25 -21.00
C ASN A 17 7.29 -10.43 -20.59
N ALA A 18 7.37 -9.64 -19.52
CA ALA A 18 6.31 -8.74 -19.11
C ALA A 18 6.33 -7.38 -19.84
N VAL A 19 7.35 -7.14 -20.68
CA VAL A 19 7.52 -5.88 -21.44
C VAL A 19 7.64 -6.14 -22.94
N THR A 20 8.22 -7.27 -23.35
CA THR A 20 8.44 -7.62 -24.76
C THR A 20 7.12 -7.71 -25.50
N GLY A 21 6.95 -6.86 -26.52
CA GLY A 21 5.76 -6.83 -27.37
C GLY A 21 4.52 -6.21 -26.73
N ARG A 22 4.68 -5.48 -25.62
CA ARG A 22 3.62 -4.74 -24.93
C ARG A 22 3.86 -3.25 -25.02
N GLU A 23 2.77 -2.50 -25.03
CA GLU A 23 2.83 -1.05 -24.82
C GLU A 23 3.16 -0.74 -23.35
N LEU A 24 3.65 0.48 -23.09
CA LEU A 24 4.08 0.88 -21.74
C LEU A 24 2.93 0.79 -20.73
N GLU A 25 1.73 1.20 -21.12
CA GLU A 25 0.52 1.18 -20.30
C GLU A 25 0.15 -0.25 -19.89
N GLU A 26 0.34 -1.22 -20.78
CA GLU A 26 0.09 -2.64 -20.48
C GLU A 26 1.12 -3.18 -19.48
N ALA A 27 2.39 -2.80 -19.63
CA ALA A 27 3.44 -3.17 -18.69
C ALA A 27 3.19 -2.55 -17.30
N ILE A 28 2.76 -1.29 -17.24
CA ILE A 28 2.34 -0.61 -16.00
C ILE A 28 1.18 -1.34 -15.35
N SER A 29 0.13 -1.70 -16.10
CA SER A 29 -1.01 -2.43 -15.56
C SER A 29 -0.61 -3.79 -14.98
N LEU A 30 0.30 -4.51 -15.63
CA LEU A 30 0.85 -5.76 -15.10
C LEU A 30 1.63 -5.56 -13.80
N GLN A 31 2.48 -4.53 -13.73
CA GLN A 31 3.22 -4.22 -12.51
C GLN A 31 2.27 -3.83 -11.39
N THR A 32 1.25 -3.00 -11.65
CA THR A 32 0.24 -2.62 -10.66
C THR A 32 -0.42 -3.84 -10.03
N ARG A 33 -0.90 -4.79 -10.85
CA ARG A 33 -1.53 -6.03 -10.35
C ARG A 33 -0.54 -6.88 -9.56
N ARG A 34 0.71 -6.99 -10.03
CA ARG A 34 1.76 -7.73 -9.33
C ARG A 34 2.09 -7.12 -7.97
N THR A 35 2.23 -5.81 -7.89
CA THR A 35 2.48 -5.09 -6.63
C THR A 35 1.30 -5.26 -5.68
N GLN A 36 0.06 -5.19 -6.15
CA GLN A 36 -1.11 -5.45 -5.29
C GLN A 36 -1.10 -6.87 -4.71
N HIS A 37 -0.87 -7.90 -5.54
CA HIS A 37 -0.79 -9.29 -5.05
C HIS A 37 0.41 -9.54 -4.13
N HIS A 38 1.53 -8.86 -4.37
CA HIS A 38 2.66 -8.88 -3.45
C HIS A 38 2.24 -8.36 -2.07
N LEU A 39 1.60 -7.18 -2.03
CA LEU A 39 1.17 -6.55 -0.79
C LEU A 39 0.13 -7.42 -0.05
N GLU A 40 -0.80 -8.07 -0.76
CA GLU A 40 -1.75 -9.01 -0.15
C GLU A 40 -1.03 -10.16 0.57
N LEU A 41 -0.09 -10.83 -0.10
CA LEU A 41 0.66 -11.93 0.52
C LEU A 41 1.48 -11.44 1.72
N VAL A 42 2.15 -10.29 1.60
CA VAL A 42 2.87 -9.69 2.72
C VAL A 42 1.92 -9.39 3.87
N ARG A 43 0.73 -8.84 3.61
CA ARG A 43 -0.27 -8.56 4.64
C ARG A 43 -0.77 -9.80 5.37
N GLU A 44 -0.81 -10.95 4.71
CA GLU A 44 -1.17 -12.24 5.31
C GLU A 44 0.02 -12.94 5.99
N GLY A 45 1.22 -12.33 5.98
CA GLY A 45 2.41 -12.92 6.60
C GLY A 45 3.10 -13.98 5.73
N VAL A 46 2.87 -13.98 4.42
CA VAL A 46 3.42 -14.96 3.47
C VAL A 46 4.39 -14.28 2.50
N CYS A 47 5.57 -14.87 2.32
CA CYS A 47 6.59 -14.35 1.42
C CYS A 47 6.14 -14.45 -0.05
N PRO A 48 6.03 -13.35 -0.81
CA PRO A 48 5.63 -13.43 -2.23
C PRO A 48 6.65 -14.13 -3.13
N ALA A 49 7.90 -14.32 -2.67
CA ALA A 49 8.97 -14.92 -3.46
C ALA A 49 9.10 -16.44 -3.27
N CYS A 50 8.98 -16.93 -2.03
CA CYS A 50 9.17 -18.36 -1.71
C CYS A 50 8.02 -19.01 -0.93
N LEU A 51 6.98 -18.24 -0.57
CA LEU A 51 5.79 -18.69 0.17
C LEU A 51 6.05 -19.18 1.59
N ASP A 52 7.22 -18.90 2.14
CA ASP A 52 7.53 -19.11 3.56
C ASP A 52 6.88 -18.02 4.43
N ASP A 53 6.80 -18.25 5.73
CA ASP A 53 6.32 -17.24 6.67
C ASP A 53 7.28 -16.03 6.72
N ILE A 54 6.75 -14.83 6.97
CA ILE A 54 7.55 -13.61 7.12
C ILE A 54 7.27 -12.90 8.44
N GLU A 55 8.32 -12.33 9.01
CA GLU A 55 8.20 -11.39 10.11
C GLU A 55 7.79 -10.02 9.57
N ARG A 56 6.91 -9.32 10.30
CA ARG A 56 6.39 -8.00 9.92
C ARG A 56 6.48 -7.06 11.10
N THR A 57 7.12 -5.92 10.89
CA THR A 57 7.29 -4.89 11.91
C THR A 57 6.77 -3.56 11.39
N HIS A 58 6.03 -2.86 12.24
CA HIS A 58 5.71 -1.46 12.02
C HIS A 58 6.91 -0.58 12.35
N GLU A 59 7.17 0.42 11.51
CA GLU A 59 8.16 1.46 11.77
C GLU A 59 7.58 2.85 11.52
N GLU A 60 7.90 3.79 12.41
CA GLU A 60 7.64 5.23 12.27
C GLU A 60 8.91 5.91 11.75
N LEU A 61 8.83 6.58 10.59
CA LEU A 61 9.94 7.24 9.90
C LEU A 61 9.72 8.75 9.87
N ASP A 62 10.81 9.52 9.89
CA ASP A 62 10.80 10.96 9.62
C ASP A 62 10.82 11.22 8.11
N GLU A 63 9.87 10.61 7.39
CA GLU A 63 9.77 10.64 5.93
C GLU A 63 8.35 11.03 5.50
N PRO A 64 8.17 12.18 4.83
CA PRO A 64 6.87 12.56 4.27
C PRO A 64 6.36 11.50 3.30
N GLN A 65 5.04 11.26 3.31
CA GLN A 65 4.31 10.31 2.48
C GLN A 65 4.66 8.83 2.74
N ALA A 66 5.52 8.56 3.73
CA ALA A 66 5.93 7.23 4.16
C ALA A 66 6.27 7.19 5.67
N SER A 67 5.59 8.03 6.46
CA SER A 67 5.86 8.21 7.89
C SER A 67 5.55 6.97 8.74
N HIS A 68 4.67 6.09 8.24
CA HIS A 68 4.40 4.79 8.83
C HIS A 68 4.43 3.70 7.77
N ILE A 69 5.35 2.74 7.95
CA ILE A 69 5.56 1.63 7.03
C ILE A 69 5.41 0.29 7.75
N VAL A 70 5.18 -0.76 6.96
CA VAL A 70 5.44 -2.14 7.38
C VAL A 70 6.68 -2.64 6.67
N VAL A 71 7.66 -3.05 7.46
CA VAL A 71 8.83 -3.79 7.01
C VAL A 71 8.54 -5.28 7.13
N ALA A 72 8.72 -6.02 6.05
CA ALA A 72 8.56 -7.46 6.02
C ALA A 72 9.88 -8.14 5.65
N THR A 73 10.26 -9.14 6.44
CA THR A 73 11.53 -9.87 6.31
C THR A 73 11.27 -11.37 6.25
N CYS A 74 11.83 -12.03 5.24
CA CYS A 74 11.75 -13.49 5.08
C CYS A 74 13.11 -14.13 5.36
N GLU A 75 13.22 -14.95 6.40
CA GLU A 75 14.45 -15.69 6.71
C GLU A 75 14.75 -16.80 5.68
N GLY A 76 13.72 -17.39 5.07
CA GLY A 76 13.88 -18.51 4.13
C GLY A 76 14.63 -18.14 2.84
N CYS A 77 14.35 -16.96 2.25
CA CYS A 77 15.00 -16.51 1.02
C CYS A 77 15.73 -15.16 1.12
N GLY A 78 15.65 -14.46 2.25
CA GLY A 78 16.29 -13.16 2.46
C GLY A 78 15.58 -11.98 1.80
N MET A 79 14.32 -12.14 1.38
CA MET A 79 13.52 -11.04 0.84
C MET A 79 13.22 -10.03 1.95
N VAL A 80 13.40 -8.74 1.64
CA VAL A 80 13.03 -7.61 2.50
C VAL A 80 12.22 -6.63 1.67
N SER A 81 11.06 -6.21 2.18
CA SER A 81 10.21 -5.19 1.59
C SER A 81 9.74 -4.20 2.63
N ALA A 82 9.62 -2.93 2.25
CA ALA A 82 9.04 -1.88 3.08
C ALA A 82 7.96 -1.17 2.25
N SER A 83 6.79 -0.93 2.84
CA SER A 83 5.72 -0.22 2.14
C SER A 83 4.89 0.63 3.11
N PRO A 84 4.46 1.84 2.70
CA PRO A 84 3.52 2.66 3.46
C PRO A 84 2.23 1.89 3.76
N ILE A 85 1.66 2.13 4.95
CA ILE A 85 0.46 1.45 5.41
C ILE A 85 -0.72 1.64 4.44
N GLY A 86 -0.87 2.84 3.85
CA GLY A 86 -1.93 3.14 2.89
C GLY A 86 -1.93 2.22 1.65
N MET A 87 -0.77 1.68 1.26
CA MET A 87 -0.68 0.74 0.12
C MET A 87 -1.41 -0.58 0.40
N TYR A 88 -1.40 -1.06 1.64
CA TYR A 88 -2.04 -2.33 2.02
C TYR A 88 -3.57 -2.24 2.05
N LEU A 89 -4.13 -1.03 2.10
CA LEU A 89 -5.57 -0.80 2.22
C LEU A 89 -6.31 -0.72 0.89
N LEU A 90 -5.58 -0.68 -0.24
CA LEU A 90 -6.16 -0.50 -1.58
C LEU A 90 -7.18 -1.58 -1.98
N ARG A 91 -7.16 -2.74 -1.33
CA ARG A 91 -8.06 -3.86 -1.61
C ARG A 91 -9.06 -4.12 -0.48
N GLU A 92 -9.08 -3.28 0.54
CA GLU A 92 -10.12 -3.34 1.56
C GLU A 92 -11.49 -3.01 0.93
N PRO A 93 -12.55 -3.79 1.22
CA PRO A 93 -13.86 -3.60 0.58
C PRO A 93 -14.39 -2.18 0.71
N ALA A 94 -14.18 -1.52 1.85
CA ALA A 94 -14.59 -0.13 2.07
C ALA A 94 -13.88 0.86 1.14
N VAL A 95 -12.58 0.65 0.88
CA VAL A 95 -11.78 1.47 -0.03
C VAL A 95 -12.19 1.23 -1.47
N VAL A 96 -12.34 -0.04 -1.87
CA VAL A 96 -12.78 -0.41 -3.21
C VAL A 96 -14.16 0.20 -3.51
N ALA A 97 -15.11 0.07 -2.59
CA ALA A 97 -16.45 0.63 -2.75
C ALA A 97 -16.43 2.15 -2.86
N PHE A 98 -15.69 2.83 -1.98
CA PHE A 98 -15.56 4.29 -2.01
C PHE A 98 -14.99 4.79 -3.34
N TYR A 99 -13.80 4.31 -3.75
CA TYR A 99 -13.21 4.72 -5.02
C TYR A 99 -14.09 4.39 -6.22
N HIS A 100 -14.77 3.23 -6.20
CA HIS A 100 -15.70 2.84 -7.25
C HIS A 100 -16.92 3.79 -7.33
N ASP A 101 -17.51 4.19 -6.21
CA ASP A 101 -18.60 5.18 -6.18
C ASP A 101 -18.18 6.54 -6.76
N HIS A 102 -16.88 6.86 -6.67
CA HIS A 102 -16.24 8.03 -7.30
C HIS A 102 -15.65 7.76 -8.70
N GLY A 103 -16.02 6.65 -9.34
CA GLY A 103 -15.66 6.35 -10.73
C GLY A 103 -14.21 5.89 -10.96
N VAL A 104 -13.51 5.45 -9.91
CA VAL A 104 -12.12 4.98 -9.98
C VAL A 104 -12.03 3.49 -9.64
N ASP A 105 -11.49 2.69 -10.56
CA ASP A 105 -11.12 1.30 -10.27
C ASP A 105 -9.76 1.25 -9.59
N VAL A 106 -9.77 1.19 -8.26
CA VAL A 106 -8.55 1.10 -7.44
C VAL A 106 -7.72 -0.17 -7.70
N THR A 107 -8.35 -1.24 -8.21
CA THR A 107 -7.68 -2.53 -8.45
C THR A 107 -6.86 -2.55 -9.74
N GLY A 108 -7.22 -1.68 -10.69
CA GLY A 108 -6.51 -1.49 -11.96
C GLY A 108 -5.63 -0.23 -12.00
N THR A 109 -5.92 0.75 -11.13
CA THR A 109 -5.22 2.05 -11.12
C THR A 109 -3.84 1.93 -10.47
N PRO A 110 -2.77 2.43 -11.10
CA PRO A 110 -1.46 2.47 -10.48
C PRO A 110 -1.45 3.23 -9.16
N PHE A 111 -0.74 2.73 -8.15
CA PHE A 111 -0.77 3.29 -6.80
C PHE A 111 -0.33 4.76 -6.73
N TRP A 112 0.57 5.20 -7.62
CA TRP A 112 1.02 6.60 -7.68
C TRP A 112 -0.04 7.56 -8.24
N ALA A 113 -1.13 7.04 -8.79
CA ALA A 113 -2.28 7.82 -9.25
C ALA A 113 -3.43 7.83 -8.21
N LEU A 114 -3.17 7.35 -7.00
CA LEU A 114 -4.13 7.29 -5.89
C LEU A 114 -3.61 8.11 -4.71
N GLU A 115 -4.52 8.69 -3.94
CA GLU A 115 -4.20 9.51 -2.77
C GLU A 115 -3.87 8.65 -1.54
N LEU A 116 -4.58 7.54 -1.36
CA LEU A 116 -4.46 6.70 -0.15
C LEU A 116 -3.04 6.18 0.15
N PRO A 117 -2.23 5.74 -0.83
CA PRO A 117 -0.87 5.24 -0.59
C PRO A 117 0.08 6.23 0.10
N VAL A 118 -0.16 7.53 -0.08
CA VAL A 118 0.67 8.63 0.45
C VAL A 118 -0.07 9.46 1.49
N ALA A 119 -1.28 9.03 1.90
CA ALA A 119 -2.06 9.71 2.92
C ALA A 119 -1.35 9.58 4.27
N GLU A 120 -1.12 10.71 4.93
CA GLU A 120 -0.43 10.73 6.22
C GLU A 120 -1.30 10.18 7.33
N PRO A 121 -0.89 9.08 8.00
CA PRO A 121 -1.66 8.53 9.09
C PRO A 121 -1.57 9.41 10.34
N THR A 122 -2.66 9.47 11.10
CA THR A 122 -2.68 10.03 12.46
C THR A 122 -2.66 8.91 13.49
N VAL A 123 -1.79 9.01 14.51
CA VAL A 123 -1.75 8.06 15.63
C VAL A 123 -2.94 8.29 16.56
N VAL A 124 -3.86 7.33 16.62
CA VAL A 124 -5.06 7.36 17.48
C VAL A 124 -4.78 6.74 18.85
N SER A 125 -3.95 5.69 18.90
CA SER A 125 -3.51 5.01 20.12
C SER A 125 -2.11 4.45 19.87
N ARG A 126 -1.29 4.30 20.93
CA ARG A 126 0.06 3.71 20.84
C ARG A 126 0.18 2.31 21.43
N ASP A 127 -0.74 1.91 22.31
CA ASP A 127 -0.75 0.57 22.91
C ASP A 127 -2.21 0.12 23.18
N PRO A 128 -2.81 -0.71 22.29
CA PRO A 128 -2.26 -1.15 21.00
C PRO A 128 -2.13 0.02 20.02
N LEU A 129 -1.21 -0.10 19.05
CA LEU A 129 -1.05 0.91 18.00
C LEU A 129 -2.31 0.96 17.14
N ARG A 130 -2.84 2.17 16.92
CA ARG A 130 -3.93 2.41 15.99
C ARG A 130 -3.65 3.65 15.18
N LEU A 131 -3.76 3.53 13.86
CA LEU A 131 -3.52 4.60 12.93
C LEU A 131 -4.81 4.91 12.17
N SER A 132 -5.09 6.20 11.96
CA SER A 132 -6.20 6.67 11.15
C SER A 132 -5.69 7.26 9.85
N LEU A 133 -6.23 6.81 8.72
CA LEU A 133 -5.96 7.36 7.39
C LEU A 133 -7.25 7.91 6.82
N SER A 134 -7.16 8.98 6.04
CA SER A 134 -8.34 9.54 5.38
C SER A 134 -8.05 9.97 3.95
N VAL A 135 -9.03 9.78 3.08
CA VAL A 135 -9.03 10.31 1.72
C VAL A 135 -10.35 11.02 1.44
N GLU A 136 -10.29 12.07 0.63
CA GLU A 136 -11.45 12.87 0.24
C GLU A 136 -11.63 12.83 -1.27
N ARG A 137 -12.87 12.64 -1.73
CA ARG A 137 -13.25 12.72 -3.14
C ARG A 137 -14.65 13.27 -3.26
N ASP A 138 -14.86 14.21 -4.17
CA ASP A 138 -16.16 14.80 -4.53
C ASP A 138 -17.06 15.19 -3.33
N GLY A 139 -16.48 15.73 -2.25
CA GLY A 139 -17.24 16.14 -1.06
C GLY A 139 -17.62 15.00 -0.11
N GLU A 140 -17.04 13.81 -0.26
CA GLU A 140 -17.08 12.74 0.73
C GLU A 140 -15.68 12.43 1.26
N ARG A 141 -15.60 12.01 2.51
CA ARG A 141 -14.39 11.52 3.17
C ARG A 141 -14.59 10.06 3.55
N LEU A 142 -13.60 9.24 3.24
CA LEU A 142 -13.43 7.91 3.83
C LEU A 142 -12.35 7.99 4.92
N THR A 143 -12.69 7.60 6.14
CA THR A 143 -11.77 7.45 7.27
C THR A 143 -11.60 5.97 7.58
N LEU A 144 -10.36 5.51 7.69
CA LEU A 144 -10.00 4.13 8.00
C LEU A 144 -9.22 4.10 9.31
N THR A 145 -9.47 3.11 10.15
CA THR A 145 -8.66 2.83 11.34
C THR A 145 -8.01 1.45 11.20
N VAL A 146 -6.70 1.38 11.38
CA VAL A 146 -5.91 0.15 11.19
C VAL A 146 -4.95 -0.07 12.35
N ASP A 147 -4.50 -1.31 12.53
CA ASP A 147 -3.45 -1.68 13.49
C ASP A 147 -2.03 -1.67 12.86
N GLU A 148 -1.01 -2.03 13.66
CA GLU A 148 0.39 -2.14 13.24
C GLU A 148 0.64 -3.15 12.11
N HIS A 149 -0.29 -4.08 11.87
CA HIS A 149 -0.21 -5.11 10.83
C HIS A 149 -1.10 -4.81 9.63
N THR A 150 -1.66 -3.58 9.56
CA THR A 150 -2.54 -3.09 8.51
C THR A 150 -3.88 -3.82 8.41
N GLN A 151 -4.31 -4.47 9.50
CA GLN A 151 -5.67 -4.99 9.59
C GLN A 151 -6.64 -3.80 9.71
N LEU A 152 -7.66 -3.76 8.85
CA LEU A 152 -8.74 -2.79 8.96
C LEU A 152 -9.60 -3.11 10.19
N LEU A 153 -9.66 -2.16 11.13
CA LEU A 153 -10.44 -2.26 12.36
C LEU A 153 -11.80 -1.58 12.24
N ASP A 154 -11.84 -0.45 11.52
CA ASP A 154 -13.05 0.33 11.30
C ASP A 154 -12.96 1.18 10.03
N SER A 155 -14.11 1.49 9.43
CA SER A 155 -14.21 2.35 8.26
C SER A 155 -15.48 3.20 8.32
N GLU A 156 -15.34 4.51 8.17
CA GLU A 156 -16.45 5.46 8.21
C GLU A 156 -16.44 6.36 6.97
N ARG A 157 -17.63 6.60 6.39
CA ARG A 157 -17.84 7.58 5.31
C ARG A 157 -18.65 8.75 5.83
N THR A 158 -18.20 9.97 5.55
CA THR A 158 -18.90 11.20 5.91
C THR A 158 -18.91 12.19 4.74
N SER A 159 -19.93 13.04 4.66
CA SER A 159 -19.90 14.19 3.76
C SER A 159 -18.96 15.26 4.33
N VAL A 160 -18.26 15.96 3.43
CA VAL A 160 -17.41 17.12 3.75
C VAL A 160 -18.21 18.37 3.36
N ASP A 161 -18.46 19.23 4.35
CA ASP A 161 -19.12 20.53 4.16
C ASP A 161 -18.22 21.55 3.45
#